data_AF-A0A8J8BKB2-F1
#
_entry.id   AF-A0A8J8BKB2-F1
#
_cell.length_a   1.000
_cell.length_b   1.000
_cell.length_c   1.000
_cell.angle_alpha   90.00
_cell.angle_beta   90.00
_cell.angle_gamma   90.00
#
_symmetry.space_group_name_H-M   'P 1'
#
loop_
_entity.id
_entity.type
_entity.pdbx_description
1 polymer ?
#
loop_
_entity_poly.entity_id
_entity_poly.type
_entity_poly.pdbx_seq_one_letter_code
_entity_poly.pdbx_strand_id
1 'polypeptide(L)' 'MIESQELVKFDRAHFKSFGNSTLDFEVVYYLHTADYNKYMDTQQAINLGIMDAFEREGIEFAYPTQTIYMGK' A
#
# COMPACT_ATOMS: atom_id res chain seq x y z
N MET A 1 10.28 4.32 6.31
CA MET A 1 8.88 4.61 5.93
C MET A 1 7.89 3.97 6.89
N ILE A 2 7.85 2.64 7.00
CA ILE A 2 7.00 1.97 8.00
C ILE A 2 7.68 1.94 9.37
N GLU A 3 8.94 1.49 9.43
CA GLU A 3 9.75 1.48 10.66
C GLU A 3 10.16 2.90 11.13
N SER A 4 9.92 3.94 10.33
CA SER A 4 10.17 5.33 10.74
C SER A 4 9.02 5.92 11.56
N GLN A 5 7.91 5.20 11.72
CA GLN A 5 6.81 5.60 12.59
C GLN A 5 7.05 5.04 14.00
N GLU A 6 7.15 5.91 15.00
CA GLU A 6 7.55 5.56 16.37
C GLU A 6 6.65 4.50 17.04
N LEU A 7 5.37 4.47 16.64
CA LEU A 7 4.36 3.59 17.22
C LEU A 7 4.19 2.26 16.47
N VAL A 8 4.99 2.01 15.44
CA VAL A 8 4.79 0.89 14.51
C VAL A 8 5.88 -0.15 14.66
N LYS A 9 5.45 -1.40 14.82
CA LYS A 9 6.32 -2.57 14.67
C LYS A 9 5.98 -3.26 13.35
N PHE A 10 6.93 -3.21 12.42
CA PHE A 10 6.82 -3.96 11.17
C PHE A 10 6.85 -5.48 11.45
N ASP A 11 6.03 -6.23 10.72
CA ASP A 11 6.01 -7.70 10.77
C ASP A 11 6.46 -8.29 9.44
N ARG A 12 5.74 -7.99 8.35
CA ARG A 12 6.04 -8.56 7.03
C ARG A 12 5.50 -7.73 5.87
N ALA A 13 6.13 -7.92 4.71
CA ALA A 13 5.64 -7.46 3.42
C ALA A 13 5.84 -8.57 2.39
N HIS A 14 4.79 -8.94 1.65
CA HIS A 14 4.84 -10.03 0.67
C HIS A 14 4.11 -9.66 -0.62
N PHE A 15 4.67 -10.10 -1.74
CA PHE A 15 3.89 -10.26 -2.97
C PHE A 15 2.93 -11.43 -2.75
N LYS A 16 1.65 -11.11 -2.59
CA LYS A 16 0.61 -12.04 -2.15
C LYS A 16 0.06 -12.85 -3.32
N SER A 17 -0.27 -12.18 -4.42
CA SER A 17 -0.96 -12.80 -5.56
C SER A 17 -0.96 -11.92 -6.80
N PHE A 18 -1.23 -12.53 -7.94
CA PHE A 18 -1.72 -11.82 -9.12
C PHE A 18 -3.22 -11.59 -8.98
N GLY A 19 -3.67 -10.34 -9.04
CA GLY A 19 -5.08 -9.98 -9.19
C GLY A 19 -5.50 -9.95 -10.66
N ASN A 20 -6.76 -9.56 -10.94
CA ASN A 20 -7.30 -9.55 -12.31
C ASN A 20 -6.50 -8.66 -13.28
N SER A 21 -5.90 -7.58 -12.79
CA SER A 21 -5.00 -6.70 -13.54
C SER A 21 -3.98 -6.01 -12.61
N THR A 22 -3.64 -6.64 -11.48
CA THR A 22 -2.85 -6.05 -10.40
C THR A 22 -1.80 -7.03 -9.88
N LEU A 23 -0.72 -6.50 -9.30
CA LEU A 23 0.18 -7.27 -8.43
C LEU A 23 -0.18 -6.91 -6.99
N ASP A 24 -0.73 -7.86 -6.25
CA ASP A 24 -1.22 -7.58 -4.91
C ASP A 24 -0.09 -7.81 -3.90
N PHE A 25 0.26 -6.75 -3.17
CA PHE A 25 1.19 -6.82 -2.06
C PHE A 25 0.44 -6.68 -0.73
N GLU A 26 0.80 -7.50 0.25
CA GLU A 26 0.29 -7.42 1.62
C GLU A 26 1.39 -6.94 2.53
N VAL A 27 1.09 -5.93 3.34
CA VAL A 27 1.99 -5.37 4.34
C VAL A 27 1.31 -5.40 5.70
N VAL A 28 1.94 -6.05 6.67
CA VAL A 28 1.43 -6.23 8.03
C VAL A 28 2.38 -5.54 9.01
N TYR A 29 1.78 -4.75 9.90
CA TYR A 29 2.47 -4.08 10.98
C TYR A 29 1.51 -3.88 12.15
N TYR A 30 2.07 -3.75 13.35
CA TYR A 30 1.31 -3.56 14.58
C TYR A 30 1.49 -2.15 15.11
N LEU A 31 0.40 -1.53 15.55
CA LEU A 31 0.45 -0.26 16.27
C LEU A 31 0.37 -0.48 17.77
N HIS A 32 1.30 0.13 18.49
CA HIS A 32 1.34 0.10 19.96
C HIS A 32 0.58 1.27 20.58
N THR A 33 -0.68 1.46 20.17
CA THR A 33 -1.56 2.52 20.71
C THR A 33 -3.03 2.09 20.69
N ALA A 34 -3.78 2.49 21.72
CA ALA A 34 -5.25 2.39 21.74
C ALA A 34 -5.93 3.69 21.26
N ASP A 35 -5.15 4.74 21.00
CA ASP A 35 -5.63 6.01 20.48
C ASP A 35 -5.90 5.90 18.97
N TYR A 36 -7.17 6.02 18.60
CA TYR A 36 -7.63 5.90 17.23
C TYR A 36 -7.11 7.01 16.31
N ASN A 37 -6.93 8.24 16.83
CA ASN A 37 -6.41 9.34 16.02
C ASN A 37 -4.96 9.05 15.63
N LYS A 38 -4.14 8.63 16.61
CA LYS A 38 -2.76 8.21 16.34
C LYS A 38 -2.69 7.03 15.37
N TYR A 39 -3.64 6.11 15.45
CA TYR A 39 -3.75 5.01 14.50
C TYR A 39 -3.98 5.52 13.07
N MET A 40 -5.00 6.36 12.87
CA MET A 40 -5.33 6.89 11.56
C MET A 40 -4.22 7.78 10.98
N ASP A 41 -3.60 8.63 11.81
CA ASP A 41 -2.50 9.49 11.40
C ASP A 41 -1.29 8.67 10.95
N THR A 42 -0.95 7.61 11.69
CA THR A 42 0.14 6.71 11.36
C THR A 42 -0.13 5.94 10.07
N GLN A 43 -1.35 5.43 9.90
CA GLN A 43 -1.76 4.72 8.69
C GLN A 43 -1.73 5.65 7.47
N GLN A 44 -2.19 6.90 7.61
CA GLN A 44 -2.10 7.91 6.56
C GLN A 44 -0.64 8.19 6.18
N ALA A 45 0.24 8.41 7.16
CA ALA A 45 1.65 8.69 6.90
C ALA A 45 2.35 7.53 6.16
N ILE A 46 2.01 6.28 6.49
CA ILE A 46 2.53 5.11 5.76
C ILE A 46 2.01 5.09 4.32
N ASN A 47 0.70 5.28 4.11
CA ASN A 47 0.10 5.23 2.78
C ASN A 47 0.63 6.34 1.85
N LEU A 48 0.74 7.56 2.36
CA LEU A 48 1.32 8.68 1.60
C LEU A 48 2.79 8.43 1.27
N GLY A 49 3.57 7.91 2.23
CA GLY A 49 4.95 7.53 1.96
C GLY A 49 5.09 6.47 0.87
N ILE A 50 4.18 5.48 0.82
CA ILE A 50 4.16 4.46 -0.24
C ILE A 50 3.88 5.12 -1.58
N MET A 51 2.90 6.02 -1.64
CA MET A 51 2.54 6.75 -2.85
C MET A 51 3.72 7.60 -3.36
N ASP A 52 4.36 8.38 -2.50
CA ASP A 52 5.51 9.21 -2.84
C ASP A 52 6.70 8.37 -3.32
N ALA A 53 6.93 7.20 -2.71
CA ALA A 53 7.97 6.28 -3.14
C ALA A 53 7.68 5.70 -4.53
N PHE A 54 6.43 5.32 -4.81
CA PHE A 54 6.04 4.80 -6.12
C PHE A 54 6.12 5.87 -7.20
N GLU A 55 5.67 7.09 -6.92
CA GLU A 55 5.77 8.22 -7.84
C GLU A 55 7.24 8.51 -8.20
N ARG A 56 8.14 8.52 -7.21
CA ARG A 56 9.58 8.73 -7.44
C ARG A 56 10.24 7.66 -8.30
N GLU A 57 9.78 6.42 -8.21
CA GLU A 57 10.29 5.29 -9.00
C GLU A 57 9.54 5.13 -10.34
N GLY A 58 8.56 5.99 -10.64
CA GLY A 58 7.75 5.91 -11.85
C GLY A 58 6.81 4.69 -11.89
N ILE A 59 6.43 4.17 -10.73
CA ILE A 59 5.53 3.04 -10.57
C ILE A 59 4.09 3.57 -10.50
N GLU A 60 3.30 3.29 -11.52
CA GLU A 60 1.88 3.65 -11.53
C GLU A 60 1.05 2.63 -10.76
N PHE A 61 0.04 3.11 -10.03
CA PHE A 61 -0.94 2.24 -9.40
C PHE A 61 -1.85 1.60 -10.44
N ALA A 62 -2.13 0.31 -10.27
CA ALA A 62 -2.99 -0.40 -11.18
C ALA A 62 -4.44 0.08 -11.07
N TYR A 63 -5.02 0.50 -12.18
CA TYR A 63 -6.45 0.77 -12.32
C TYR A 63 -7.14 -0.47 -12.89
N PRO A 64 -8.44 -0.71 -12.59
CA PRO A 64 -9.19 -1.78 -13.23
C PRO A 64 -9.20 -1.59 -14.75
N THR A 65 -8.45 -2.40 -15.48
CA THR A 65 -8.39 -2.36 -16.94
C THR A 65 -9.24 -3.48 -17.55
N GLN A 66 -10.00 -3.16 -18.59
CA GLN A 66 -10.68 -4.15 -19.42
C GLN A 66 -10.28 -3.96 -20.88
N THR A 67 -9.77 -5.03 -21.50
CA THR A 67 -9.52 -5.04 -22.95
C THR A 67 -10.84 -5.30 -23.66
N ILE A 68 -11.39 -4.27 -24.33
CA ILE A 68 -12.60 -4.39 -25.14
C ILE A 68 -12.18 -4.75 -26.58
N TYR A 69 -12.58 -5.94 -27.04
CA TYR A 69 -12.46 -6.31 -28.46
C TYR A 69 -13.65 -5.71 -29.22
N MET A 70 -13.39 -4.71 -30.07
CA MET A 70 -14.38 -4.21 -31.02
C MET A 70 -14.35 -5.10 -32.27
N GLY A 71 -15.39 -5.92 -32.46
CA GLY A 71 -15.60 -6.66 -33.70
C GLY A 71 -15.87 -5.71 -34.88
N LYS A 72 -15.48 -6.12 -36.08
CA LYS A 72 -15.82 -5.42 -37.33
C LYS A 72 -17.30 -5.57 -37.67
#